data_AF-A0ABD7STG4-F1
#
_entry.id   AF-A0ABD7STG4-F1
#
_cell.length_a   1.000
_cell.length_b   1.000
_cell.length_c   1.000
_cell.angle_alpha   90.00
_cell.angle_beta   90.00
_cell.angle_gamma   90.00
#
_symmetry.space_group_name_H-M   'P 1'
#
loop_
_entity.id
_entity.type
_entity.pdbx_description
1 polymer ?
#
loop_
_entity_poly.entity_id
_entity_poly.type
_entity_poly.pdbx_seq_one_letter_code
_entity_poly.pdbx_strand_id
1 'polypeptide(L)' 'MKILVTLLISSLFIPAALADDQEKCKSGYEMVRKTSEQIADGTMPAPAESVEKAKWQLSESQKHLDKGDYCSAYKVFFE' A
#
# COMPACT_ATOMS: atom_id res chain seq x y z
N MET A 1 -46.41 1.51 26.19
CA MET A 1 -45.08 2.19 26.15
C MET A 1 -43.98 1.14 26.27
N LYS A 2 -42.84 1.38 25.59
CA LYS A 2 -41.65 0.53 25.31
C LYS A 2 -41.81 -0.30 24.02
N ILE A 3 -41.64 0.27 22.82
CA ILE A 3 -40.39 0.68 22.11
C ILE A 3 -39.42 -0.52 22.02
N LEU A 4 -39.52 -1.32 20.96
CA LEU A 4 -38.68 -1.26 19.74
C LEU A 4 -37.17 -1.33 20.05
N VAL A 5 -36.61 -2.55 20.00
CA VAL A 5 -35.19 -2.79 19.71
C VAL A 5 -35.14 -3.67 18.47
N THR A 6 -35.68 -3.13 17.40
CA THR A 6 -35.42 -3.57 16.03
C THR A 6 -34.43 -2.54 15.46
N LEU A 7 -33.43 -3.00 14.72
CA LEU A 7 -32.33 -2.26 14.05
C LEU A 7 -31.00 -2.15 14.80
N LEU A 8 -30.02 -2.96 14.38
CA LEU A 8 -28.73 -2.52 13.83
C LEU A 8 -27.84 -3.74 13.46
N ILE A 9 -28.33 -4.64 12.61
CA ILE A 9 -27.52 -5.74 12.02
C ILE A 9 -27.53 -5.65 10.49
N SER A 10 -27.59 -4.43 9.94
CA SER A 10 -27.83 -4.21 8.50
C SER A 10 -26.80 -3.30 7.83
N SER A 11 -25.52 -3.33 8.25
CA SER A 11 -24.53 -2.43 7.63
C SER A 11 -23.05 -2.84 7.79
N LEU A 12 -22.74 -4.14 7.84
CA LEU A 12 -21.36 -4.63 7.68
C LEU A 12 -21.24 -5.57 6.48
N PHE A 13 -21.77 -5.14 5.33
CA PHE A 13 -21.32 -5.67 4.04
C PHE A 13 -20.02 -4.94 3.67
N ILE A 14 -18.93 -5.22 4.40
CA ILE A 14 -17.58 -4.89 3.93
C ILE A 14 -17.33 -5.84 2.74
N PRO A 15 -17.01 -5.34 1.55
CA PRO A 15 -16.65 -6.20 0.43
C PRO A 15 -15.37 -6.95 0.81
N ALA A 16 -15.48 -8.22 1.19
CA ALA A 16 -14.33 -9.07 1.53
C ALA A 16 -13.29 -9.11 0.39
N ALA A 17 -13.74 -8.92 -0.87
CA ALA A 17 -12.88 -8.83 -2.04
C ALA A 17 -11.89 -7.65 -2.00
N LEU A 18 -12.23 -6.51 -1.38
CA LEU A 18 -11.31 -5.37 -1.27
C LEU A 18 -10.24 -5.58 -0.20
N ALA A 19 -10.55 -6.35 0.86
CA ALA A 19 -9.61 -6.65 1.93
C ALA A 19 -8.53 -7.65 1.47
N ASP A 20 -8.93 -8.70 0.73
CA ASP A 20 -8.00 -9.70 0.19
C ASP A 20 -7.01 -9.09 -0.81
N ASP A 21 -7.46 -8.13 -1.63
CA ASP A 21 -6.59 -7.48 -2.60
C ASP A 21 -5.66 -6.44 -1.96
N GLN A 22 -6.12 -5.71 -0.93
CA GLN A 22 -5.27 -4.81 -0.16
C GLN A 22 -4.17 -5.56 0.60
N GLU A 23 -4.47 -6.74 1.17
CA GLU A 23 -3.45 -7.55 1.85
C GLU A 23 -2.37 -8.07 0.88
N LYS A 24 -2.78 -8.53 -0.31
CA LYS A 24 -1.82 -8.91 -1.37
C LYS A 24 -0.98 -7.73 -1.83
N CYS A 25 -1.60 -6.57 -2.07
CA CYS A 25 -0.90 -5.36 -2.45
C CYS A 25 0.08 -4.92 -1.35
N LYS A 26 -0.29 -5.02 -0.08
CA LYS A 26 0.59 -4.72 1.05
C LYS A 26 1.79 -5.65 1.08
N SER A 27 1.58 -6.96 0.94
CA SER A 27 2.68 -7.93 0.90
C SER A 27 3.63 -7.67 -0.29
N GLY A 28 3.07 -7.40 -1.47
CA GLY A 28 3.85 -7.02 -2.65
C GLY A 28 4.64 -5.72 -2.45
N TYR A 29 3.98 -4.70 -1.89
CA TYR A 29 4.59 -3.42 -1.53
C TYR A 29 5.77 -3.59 -0.58
N GLU A 30 5.61 -4.34 0.51
CA GLU A 30 6.69 -4.54 1.50
C GLU A 30 7.91 -5.24 0.88
N MET A 31 7.70 -6.16 -0.07
CA MET A 31 8.76 -6.85 -0.79
C MET A 31 9.57 -5.87 -1.68
N VAL A 32 8.89 -5.08 -2.51
CA VAL A 32 9.58 -4.16 -3.44
C VAL A 32 10.17 -2.95 -2.70
N ARG A 33 9.48 -2.44 -1.67
CA ARG A 33 9.92 -1.32 -0.85
C ARG A 33 11.30 -1.57 -0.26
N LYS A 34 11.51 -2.75 0.35
CA LYS A 34 12.80 -3.09 0.97
C LYS A 34 13.95 -3.07 -0.04
N THR A 35 13.70 -3.55 -1.25
CA THR A 35 14.70 -3.55 -2.32
C THR A 35 15.02 -2.12 -2.76
N SER A 36 13.98 -1.29 -2.97
CA SER A 36 14.15 0.12 -3.31
C SER A 36 14.83 0.92 -2.18
N GLU A 37 14.58 0.61 -0.91
CA GLU A 37 15.28 1.21 0.24
C GLU A 37 16.78 0.91 0.17
N GLN A 38 17.14 -0.36 -0.05
CA GLN A 38 18.54 -0.77 -0.18
C GLN A 38 19.23 -0.12 -1.39
N ILE A 39 18.51 0.10 -2.49
CA ILE A 39 19.05 0.82 -3.64
C ILE A 39 19.22 2.31 -3.31
N ALA A 40 18.23 2.92 -2.66
CA ALA A 40 18.21 4.35 -2.34
C ALA A 40 19.26 4.74 -1.28
N ASP A 41 19.52 3.87 -0.31
CA ASP A 41 20.52 4.07 0.75
C ASP A 41 21.94 3.63 0.37
N GLY A 42 22.09 2.97 -0.79
CA GLY A 42 23.37 2.51 -1.33
C GLY A 42 23.87 1.18 -0.77
N THR A 43 23.08 0.49 0.08
CA THR A 43 23.37 -0.87 0.54
C THR A 43 23.41 -1.86 -0.62
N MET A 44 22.54 -1.66 -1.61
CA MET A 44 22.54 -2.39 -2.88
C MET A 44 23.18 -1.50 -3.95
N PRO A 45 24.35 -1.89 -4.51
CA PRO A 45 24.99 -1.14 -5.58
C PRO A 45 24.09 -1.09 -6.82
N ALA A 46 23.80 0.11 -7.30
CA ALA A 46 23.01 0.34 -8.50
C ALA A 46 23.51 1.57 -9.27
N PRO A 47 23.20 1.71 -10.57
CA PRO A 47 23.46 2.93 -11.33
C PRO A 47 22.81 4.15 -10.67
N ALA A 48 23.41 5.33 -10.82
CA ALA A 48 22.89 6.57 -10.23
C ALA A 48 21.42 6.85 -10.63
N GLU A 49 21.04 6.55 -11.88
CA GLU A 49 19.67 6.65 -12.35
C GLU A 49 18.70 5.75 -11.55
N SER A 50 19.13 4.53 -11.23
CA SER A 50 18.33 3.58 -10.44
C SER A 50 18.20 4.02 -8.98
N VAL A 51 19.24 4.65 -8.42
CA VAL A 51 19.19 5.23 -7.06
C VAL A 51 18.18 6.38 -7.01
N GLU A 52 18.23 7.30 -7.97
CA GLU A 52 17.28 8.41 -8.04
C GLU A 52 15.86 7.93 -8.31
N LYS A 53 15.68 6.94 -9.19
CA LYS A 53 14.37 6.30 -9.42
C LYS A 53 13.85 5.64 -8.14
N ALA A 54 14.67 4.90 -7.40
CA ALA A 54 14.26 4.25 -6.16
C ALA A 54 13.83 5.28 -5.10
N LYS A 55 14.56 6.38 -4.93
CA LYS A 55 14.16 7.49 -4.04
C LYS A 55 12.83 8.11 -4.44
N TRP A 56 12.64 8.35 -5.75
CA TRP A 56 11.38 8.87 -6.28
C TRP A 56 10.23 7.90 -6.02
N GLN A 57 10.39 6.60 -6.31
CA GLN A 57 9.37 5.58 -6.09
C GLN A 57 8.99 5.47 -4.61
N LEU A 58 9.97 5.50 -3.70
CA LEU A 58 9.71 5.50 -2.25
C LEU A 58 8.90 6.73 -1.84
N SER A 59 9.29 7.93 -2.31
CA SER A 59 8.60 9.19 -2.02
C SER A 59 7.17 9.21 -2.57
N GLU A 60 6.95 8.81 -3.83
CA GLU A 60 5.61 8.78 -4.43
C GLU A 60 4.73 7.71 -3.78
N SER A 61 5.26 6.52 -3.51
CA SER A 61 4.50 5.46 -2.86
C SER A 61 4.01 5.86 -1.46
N GLN A 62 4.79 6.66 -0.72
CA GLN A 62 4.39 7.18 0.59
C GLN A 62 3.12 8.05 0.52
N LYS A 63 2.95 8.84 -0.55
CA LYS A 63 1.73 9.66 -0.74
C LYS A 63 0.45 8.83 -0.87
N HIS A 64 0.57 7.57 -1.30
CA HIS A 64 -0.53 6.61 -1.36
C HIS A 64 -0.72 5.88 -0.02
N LEU A 65 0.38 5.54 0.66
CA LEU A 65 0.32 4.95 2.00
C LEU A 65 -0.32 5.86 3.05
N ASP A 66 -0.09 7.18 2.97
CA ASP A 66 -0.72 8.16 3.87
C ASP A 66 -2.26 8.16 3.77
N LYS A 67 -2.79 7.60 2.67
CA LYS A 67 -4.23 7.42 2.42
C LYS A 67 -4.71 5.98 2.68
N GLY A 68 -3.81 5.09 3.09
CA GLY A 68 -4.08 3.66 3.30
C GLY A 68 -4.21 2.84 2.02
N ASP A 69 -3.78 3.35 0.86
CA ASP A 69 -3.92 2.68 -0.43
C ASP A 69 -2.64 1.95 -0.85
N TYR A 70 -2.50 0.69 -0.42
CA TYR A 70 -1.32 -0.13 -0.70
C TYR A 70 -1.23 -0.54 -2.17
N CYS A 71 -2.34 -0.68 -2.89
CA CYS A 71 -2.30 -1.08 -4.29
C CYS A 71 -1.75 0.03 -5.17
N SER A 72 -2.17 1.29 -4.94
CA SER A 72 -1.57 2.42 -5.65
C SER A 72 -0.11 2.62 -5.24
N ALA A 73 0.21 2.47 -3.95
CA ALA A 73 1.61 2.53 -3.47
C ALA A 73 2.49 1.46 -4.14
N TYR A 74 2.00 0.23 -4.28
CA TYR A 74 2.70 -0.85 -4.95
C TYR A 74 2.89 -0.59 -6.45
N LYS A 75 1.89 -0.01 -7.11
CA LYS A 75 1.92 0.26 -8.55
C LYS A 75 3.04 1.24 -8.96
N VAL A 76 3.37 2.21 -8.10
CA VAL A 76 4.45 3.20 -8.32
C VAL A 76 5.78 2.53 -8.69
N PHE A 77 6.06 1.32 -8.18
CA PHE A 77 7.32 0.63 -8.45
C PHE A 77 7.45 0.07 -9.88
N PHE A 78 6.38 0.12 -10.67
CA PHE A 78 6.31 -0.41 -12.05
C PHE A 78 6.15 0.68 -13.11
N GLU A 79 6.24 1.96 -12.70
CA GLU A 79 6.36 3.14 -13.58
C GLU A 79 7.85 3.41 -13.86
#